data_AF-Q0IXN0-F1
#
_entry.id   AF-Q0IXN0-F1
#
_cell.length_a   1.000
_cell.length_b   1.000
_cell.length_c   1.000
_cell.angle_alpha   90.00
_cell.angle_beta   90.00
_cell.angle_gamma   90.00
#
_symmetry.space_group_name_H-M   'P 1'
#
loop_
_entity.id
_entity.type
_entity.pdbx_description
1 polymer ?
#
loop_
_entity_poly.entity_id
_entity_poly.type
_entity_poly.pdbx_seq_one_letter_code
_entity_poly.pdbx_strand_id
1 'polypeptide(L)'
;MEDDKTTQESSAAAAPPLRSLADYAVGPIPTLLYVPGFISDAEQSQLLHHIYQAPAPKWKSLKNRRLQNWGGVVHEKGLLPQALPSWLTKITDRICQWTGLFPSAINHVLINEYHPNQGIMPHQDGPAYFPVVAIISLASPVVIDFTPHQRLKGEDFTDPQNAHSGESQATTTESNGSHNLEGANETDPASSSLLLMPCSLLIFKDQAYTGYRRTARRVSLTCRLVLKVHKKLFKM
;
A
#
# COMPACT_ATOMS: atom_id res chain seq x y z
N MET A 1 14.10 6.00 52.56
CA MET A 1 14.90 5.81 51.34
C MET A 1 14.02 6.36 50.23
N GLU A 2 14.30 7.58 49.78
CA GLU A 2 13.47 8.28 48.81
C GLU A 2 13.73 7.68 47.42
N ASP A 3 12.69 7.10 46.83
CA ASP A 3 12.71 6.62 45.45
C ASP A 3 12.63 7.83 44.51
N ASP A 4 13.79 8.25 44.01
CA ASP A 4 13.92 9.23 42.93
C ASP A 4 13.36 8.63 41.63
N LYS A 5 12.07 8.89 41.41
CA LYS A 5 11.36 8.49 40.20
C LYS A 5 11.66 9.51 39.10
N THR A 6 12.88 9.43 38.55
CA THR A 6 13.23 10.18 37.34
C THR A 6 12.39 9.65 36.17
N THR A 7 11.25 10.30 35.94
CA THR A 7 10.44 10.09 34.74
C THR A 7 11.15 10.85 33.63
N GLN A 8 12.03 10.18 32.90
CA GLN A 8 12.56 10.71 31.64
C GLN A 8 11.38 10.81 30.66
N GLU A 9 10.81 12.01 30.54
CA GLU A 9 9.96 12.37 29.41
C GLU A 9 10.80 12.17 28.14
N SER A 10 10.53 11.06 27.44
CA SER A 10 10.99 10.82 26.09
C SER A 10 10.51 11.98 25.23
N SER A 11 11.42 12.93 24.94
CA SER A 11 11.23 13.97 23.93
C SER A 11 10.62 13.32 22.69
N ALA A 12 9.37 13.67 22.38
CA ALA A 12 8.71 13.17 21.18
C ALA A 12 9.43 13.76 19.98
N ALA A 13 10.44 13.04 19.48
CA ALA A 13 11.22 13.47 18.33
C ALA A 13 10.26 13.73 17.17
N ALA A 14 10.27 14.95 16.64
CA ALA A 14 9.51 15.29 15.45
C ALA A 14 10.00 14.44 14.27
N ALA A 15 9.12 14.17 13.31
CA ALA A 15 9.51 13.52 12.07
C ALA A 15 10.59 14.37 11.37
N PRO A 16 11.66 13.77 10.82
CA PRO A 16 12.68 14.49 10.06
C PRO A 16 12.07 15.27 8.89
N PRO A 17 12.69 16.38 8.46
CA PRO A 17 12.24 17.12 7.29
C PRO A 17 12.31 16.24 6.04
N LEU A 18 11.28 16.32 5.20
CA LEU A 18 11.22 15.59 3.94
C LEU A 18 12.16 16.24 2.92
N ARG A 19 12.79 15.39 2.10
CA ARG A 19 13.74 15.79 1.04
C ARG A 19 13.07 15.61 -0.34
N SER A 20 13.85 15.72 -1.41
CA SER A 20 13.34 15.44 -2.75
C SER A 20 12.98 13.95 -2.89
N LEU A 21 12.05 13.61 -3.78
CA LEU A 21 11.66 12.21 -3.99
C LEU A 21 12.83 11.35 -4.48
N ALA A 22 13.74 11.92 -5.27
CA ALA A 22 14.91 11.22 -5.80
C ALA A 22 15.84 10.72 -4.68
N ASP A 23 15.91 11.42 -3.55
CA ASP A 23 16.72 11.05 -2.39
C ASP A 23 16.20 9.79 -1.66
N TYR A 24 15.01 9.31 -2.05
CA TYR A 24 14.34 8.17 -1.45
C TYR A 24 14.17 6.99 -2.40
N ALA A 25 14.68 7.07 -3.64
CA ALA A 25 14.68 5.93 -4.56
C ALA A 25 15.57 4.80 -4.01
N VAL A 26 15.06 3.55 -4.04
CA VAL A 26 15.76 2.39 -3.48
C VAL A 26 15.68 1.16 -4.39
N GLY A 27 16.76 0.39 -4.41
CA GLY A 27 16.83 -0.87 -5.14
C GLY A 27 16.85 -0.70 -6.67
N PRO A 28 16.72 -1.81 -7.42
CA PRO A 28 16.76 -1.80 -8.88
C PRO A 28 15.44 -1.35 -9.52
N ILE A 29 14.35 -1.24 -8.74
CA ILE A 29 13.02 -0.88 -9.22
C ILE A 29 12.89 0.64 -9.24
N PRO A 30 12.86 1.31 -10.42
CA PRO A 30 12.97 2.78 -10.48
C PRO A 30 11.83 3.53 -9.81
N THR A 31 10.67 2.89 -9.66
CA THR A 31 9.47 3.50 -9.08
C THR A 31 9.38 3.32 -7.56
N LEU A 32 10.31 2.58 -6.95
CA LEU A 32 10.28 2.23 -5.53
C LEU A 32 10.95 3.33 -4.68
N LEU A 33 10.16 3.98 -3.84
CA LEU A 33 10.61 5.01 -2.91
C LEU A 33 10.43 4.55 -1.46
N TYR A 34 11.46 4.70 -0.63
CA TYR A 34 11.42 4.40 0.79
C TYR A 34 11.84 5.59 1.64
N VAL A 35 10.93 6.03 2.51
CA VAL A 35 11.07 7.22 3.35
C VAL A 35 11.06 6.79 4.82
N PRO A 36 12.22 6.65 5.47
CA PRO A 36 12.29 6.36 6.89
C PRO A 36 11.78 7.55 7.72
N GLY A 37 11.10 7.29 8.83
CA GLY A 37 10.63 8.34 9.73
C GLY A 37 9.64 9.33 9.10
N PHE A 38 8.85 8.90 8.12
CA PHE A 38 7.83 9.75 7.48
C PHE A 38 6.78 10.29 8.48
N ILE A 39 6.54 9.53 9.56
CA ILE A 39 5.77 9.99 10.71
C ILE A 39 6.62 9.90 11.98
N SER A 40 6.24 10.63 13.02
CA SER A 40 6.86 10.50 14.34
C SER A 40 6.28 9.32 15.14
N ASP A 41 6.97 8.92 16.22
CA ASP A 41 6.46 7.90 17.14
C ASP A 41 5.16 8.32 17.83
N ALA A 42 4.99 9.62 18.07
CA ALA A 42 3.74 10.18 18.59
C ALA A 42 2.61 10.05 17.57
N GLU A 43 2.86 10.37 16.30
CA GLU A 43 1.88 10.16 15.21
C GLU A 43 1.54 8.68 15.04
N GLN A 44 2.52 7.77 15.12
CA GLN A 44 2.29 6.33 15.12
C GLN A 44 1.38 5.90 16.28
N SER A 45 1.64 6.39 17.49
CA SER A 45 0.85 6.04 18.68
C SER A 45 -0.61 6.50 18.53
N GLN A 46 -0.83 7.70 17.99
CA GLN A 46 -2.17 8.22 17.67
C GLN A 46 -2.88 7.41 16.59
N LEU A 47 -2.17 7.04 15.51
CA LEU A 47 -2.72 6.18 14.45
C LEU A 47 -3.14 4.82 15.01
N LEU A 48 -2.28 4.17 15.79
CA LEU A 48 -2.57 2.88 16.41
C LEU A 48 -3.77 2.98 17.37
N HIS A 49 -3.85 4.06 18.15
CA HIS A 49 -4.99 4.31 19.03
C HIS A 49 -6.32 4.34 18.25
N HIS A 50 -6.41 5.16 17.19
CA HIS A 50 -7.61 5.23 16.36
C HIS A 50 -7.94 3.90 15.65
N ILE A 51 -6.92 3.19 15.17
CA ILE A 51 -7.08 1.88 14.53
C ILE A 51 -7.73 0.88 15.49
N TYR A 52 -7.29 0.83 16.74
CA TYR A 52 -7.80 -0.12 17.72
C TYR A 52 -9.11 0.31 18.39
N GLN A 53 -9.44 1.60 18.37
CA GLN A 53 -10.76 2.08 18.79
C GLN A 53 -11.86 1.85 17.76
N ALA A 54 -11.52 1.45 16.53
CA ALA A 54 -12.52 1.12 15.53
C ALA A 54 -13.44 -0.01 16.04
N PRO A 55 -14.77 0.12 15.86
CA PRO A 55 -15.71 -0.88 16.38
C PRO A 55 -15.51 -2.23 15.68
N ALA A 56 -15.84 -3.33 16.35
CA ALA A 56 -15.61 -4.69 15.85
C ALA A 56 -16.08 -4.94 14.40
N PRO A 57 -17.25 -4.45 13.94
CA PRO A 57 -17.68 -4.64 12.54
C PRO A 57 -16.79 -3.99 11.47
N LYS A 58 -15.91 -3.04 11.83
CA LYS A 58 -14.93 -2.48 10.89
C LYS A 58 -13.78 -3.44 10.60
N TRP A 59 -13.51 -4.38 11.50
CA TRP A 59 -12.51 -5.41 11.30
C TRP A 59 -13.10 -6.59 10.52
N LYS A 60 -12.50 -6.88 9.37
CA LYS A 60 -12.78 -8.09 8.60
C LYS A 60 -11.60 -9.05 8.76
N SER A 61 -11.86 -10.22 9.33
CA SER A 61 -10.86 -11.29 9.44
C SER A 61 -10.82 -12.12 8.15
N LEU A 62 -9.63 -12.29 7.61
CA LEU A 62 -9.30 -13.18 6.49
C LEU A 62 -8.39 -14.30 7.01
N LYS A 63 -8.08 -15.28 6.14
CA LYS A 63 -7.29 -16.47 6.50
C LYS A 63 -6.00 -16.15 7.27
N ASN A 64 -5.22 -15.17 6.79
CA ASN A 64 -3.89 -14.85 7.32
C ASN A 64 -3.70 -13.35 7.62
N ARG A 65 -4.78 -12.61 7.85
CA ARG A 65 -4.73 -11.19 8.27
C ARG A 65 -6.10 -10.73 8.71
N ARG A 66 -6.19 -9.58 9.36
CA ARG A 66 -7.43 -8.80 9.40
C ARG A 66 -7.23 -7.43 8.80
N LEU A 67 -8.32 -6.81 8.37
CA LEU A 67 -8.28 -5.51 7.71
C LEU A 67 -9.45 -4.61 8.08
N GLN A 68 -9.27 -3.31 7.86
CA GLN A 68 -10.33 -2.30 7.85
C GLN A 68 -10.34 -1.58 6.51
N ASN A 69 -11.53 -1.30 5.98
CA ASN A 69 -11.70 -0.47 4.78
C ASN A 69 -12.22 0.91 5.19
N TRP A 70 -11.53 1.95 4.73
CA TRP A 70 -11.88 3.36 4.93
C TRP A 70 -11.96 4.09 3.58
N GLY A 71 -12.84 5.08 3.50
CA GLY A 71 -13.08 5.83 2.26
C GLY A 71 -14.19 5.26 1.39
N GLY A 72 -14.76 4.11 1.77
CA GLY A 72 -15.88 3.49 1.08
C GLY A 72 -15.69 2.00 0.83
N VAL A 73 -16.42 1.49 -0.16
CA VAL A 73 -16.30 0.10 -0.63
C VAL A 73 -16.01 0.11 -2.13
N VAL A 74 -14.91 -0.55 -2.52
CA VAL A 74 -14.57 -0.74 -3.94
C VAL A 74 -15.37 -1.90 -4.48
N HIS A 75 -16.13 -1.63 -5.54
CA HIS A 75 -16.86 -2.61 -6.34
C HIS A 75 -16.36 -2.58 -7.78
N GLU A 76 -16.78 -3.54 -8.60
CA GLU A 76 -16.42 -3.66 -10.01
C GLU A 76 -16.66 -2.36 -10.81
N LYS A 77 -17.75 -1.65 -10.51
CA LYS A 77 -18.11 -0.39 -11.17
C LYS A 77 -17.35 0.83 -10.63
N GLY A 78 -16.67 0.71 -9.50
CA GLY A 78 -15.92 1.80 -8.85
C GLY A 78 -16.13 1.86 -7.34
N LEU A 79 -15.67 2.96 -6.75
CA LEU A 79 -15.80 3.24 -5.32
C LEU A 79 -17.20 3.79 -5.00
N LEU A 80 -17.89 3.17 -4.04
CA LEU A 80 -18.99 3.81 -3.31
C LEU A 80 -18.38 4.61 -2.16
N PRO A 81 -18.27 5.95 -2.27
CA PRO A 81 -17.42 6.74 -1.40
C PRO A 81 -18.04 6.93 -0.01
N GLN A 82 -17.17 6.97 1.00
CA GLN A 82 -17.47 7.45 2.35
C GLN A 82 -16.37 8.45 2.73
N ALA A 83 -16.69 9.45 3.55
CA ALA A 83 -15.69 10.39 4.03
C ALA A 83 -14.60 9.65 4.82
N LEU A 84 -13.34 9.99 4.57
CA LEU A 84 -12.24 9.56 5.42
C LEU A 84 -12.32 10.33 6.76
N PRO A 85 -12.09 9.65 7.90
CA PRO A 85 -11.95 10.34 9.17
C PRO A 85 -10.70 11.24 9.14
N SER A 86 -10.72 12.34 9.89
CA SER A 86 -9.69 13.39 9.84
C SER A 86 -8.26 12.88 10.08
N TRP A 87 -8.08 11.89 10.96
CA TRP A 87 -6.77 11.28 11.23
C TRP A 87 -6.20 10.53 10.02
N LEU A 88 -7.06 9.99 9.15
CA LEU A 88 -6.65 9.43 7.86
C LEU A 88 -6.43 10.54 6.82
N THR A 89 -7.35 11.50 6.73
CA THR A 89 -7.23 12.61 5.78
C THR A 89 -5.93 13.39 5.99
N LYS A 90 -5.53 13.65 7.24
CA LYS A 90 -4.28 14.33 7.58
C LYS A 90 -3.04 13.62 7.00
N ILE A 91 -2.97 12.30 7.13
CA ILE A 91 -1.80 11.55 6.64
C ILE A 91 -1.84 11.41 5.12
N THR A 92 -3.02 11.21 4.53
CA THR A 92 -3.16 11.10 3.07
C THR A 92 -2.89 12.43 2.36
N ASP A 93 -3.29 13.55 2.95
CA ASP A 93 -3.01 14.89 2.42
C ASP A 93 -1.52 15.19 2.47
N ARG A 94 -0.84 14.85 3.58
CA ARG A 94 0.64 14.97 3.67
C ARG A 94 1.32 14.17 2.55
N ILE A 95 0.88 12.93 2.29
CA ILE A 95 1.40 12.10 1.20
C ILE A 95 1.16 12.77 -0.15
N CYS A 96 -0.07 13.23 -0.43
CA CYS A 96 -0.40 13.85 -1.72
C CYS A 96 0.39 15.13 -1.95
N GLN A 97 0.45 16.03 -0.97
CA GLN A 97 1.12 17.33 -1.05
C GLN A 97 2.63 17.19 -1.25
N TRP A 98 3.27 16.30 -0.50
CA TRP A 98 4.72 16.13 -0.62
C TRP A 98 5.12 15.41 -1.90
N THR A 99 4.38 14.38 -2.31
CA THR A 99 4.78 13.54 -3.45
C THR A 99 4.35 14.12 -4.79
N GLY A 100 3.19 14.77 -4.86
CA GLY A 100 2.57 15.16 -6.14
C GLY A 100 2.28 13.98 -7.09
N LEU A 101 2.36 12.73 -6.62
CA LEU A 101 2.26 11.54 -7.45
C LEU A 101 0.81 11.13 -7.73
N PHE A 102 -0.14 11.62 -6.95
CA PHE A 102 -1.57 11.33 -7.10
C PHE A 102 -2.25 12.48 -7.84
N PRO A 103 -3.01 12.22 -8.92
CA PRO A 103 -3.70 13.27 -9.68
C PRO A 103 -4.88 13.89 -8.92
N SER A 104 -5.33 13.26 -7.83
CA SER A 104 -6.35 13.74 -6.93
C SER A 104 -6.15 13.14 -5.53
N ALA A 105 -6.90 13.65 -4.55
CA ALA A 105 -6.79 13.20 -3.17
C ALA A 105 -7.02 11.69 -3.05
N ILE A 106 -6.13 11.01 -2.33
CA ILE A 106 -6.30 9.62 -1.91
C ILE A 106 -7.66 9.48 -1.22
N ASN A 107 -8.49 8.57 -1.71
CA ASN A 107 -9.87 8.41 -1.27
C ASN A 107 -10.16 7.03 -0.69
N HIS A 108 -9.16 6.14 -0.61
CA HIS A 108 -9.32 4.81 -0.06
C HIS A 108 -8.09 4.41 0.76
N VAL A 109 -8.33 3.97 1.99
CA VAL A 109 -7.27 3.48 2.89
C VAL A 109 -7.64 2.08 3.39
N LEU A 110 -6.77 1.13 3.12
CA LEU A 110 -6.85 -0.23 3.64
C LEU A 110 -5.89 -0.39 4.81
N ILE A 111 -6.43 -0.59 6.01
CA ILE A 111 -5.61 -0.86 7.20
C ILE A 111 -5.47 -2.37 7.30
N ASN A 112 -4.23 -2.85 7.34
CA ASN A 112 -3.94 -4.27 7.45
C ASN A 112 -3.23 -4.54 8.78
N GLU A 113 -3.66 -5.59 9.47
CA GLU A 113 -2.94 -6.14 10.61
C GLU A 113 -2.59 -7.61 10.38
N TYR A 114 -1.35 -7.93 10.70
CA TYR A 114 -0.77 -9.26 10.65
C TYR A 114 -0.22 -9.61 12.02
N HIS A 115 -0.57 -10.79 12.53
CA HIS A 115 0.10 -11.40 13.68
C HIS A 115 1.45 -12.01 13.26
N PRO A 116 2.29 -12.45 14.19
CA PRO A 116 3.49 -13.22 13.86
C PRO A 116 3.17 -14.39 12.91
N ASN A 117 4.05 -14.67 11.95
CA ASN A 117 3.90 -15.71 10.93
C ASN A 117 2.71 -15.54 9.95
N GLN A 118 1.98 -14.43 10.02
CA GLN A 118 0.94 -14.09 9.06
C GLN A 118 1.47 -13.29 7.87
N GLY A 119 0.72 -13.32 6.77
CA GLY A 119 1.07 -12.58 5.56
C GLY A 119 0.00 -12.60 4.49
N ILE A 120 0.30 -11.91 3.39
CA ILE A 120 -0.52 -11.89 2.18
C ILE A 120 0.25 -12.60 1.07
N MET A 121 -0.46 -13.35 0.24
CA MET A 121 0.15 -14.00 -0.93
C MET A 121 0.66 -12.95 -1.91
N PRO A 122 1.63 -13.28 -2.78
CA PRO A 122 2.01 -12.43 -3.89
C PRO A 122 0.78 -11.99 -4.69
N HIS A 123 0.68 -10.70 -4.96
CA HIS A 123 -0.47 -10.12 -5.65
C HIS A 123 -0.11 -8.75 -6.24
N GLN A 124 -1.00 -8.28 -7.10
CA GLN A 124 -1.03 -6.93 -7.63
C GLN A 124 -2.32 -6.25 -7.18
N ASP A 125 -2.30 -4.92 -7.12
CA ASP A 125 -3.51 -4.16 -6.86
C ASP A 125 -4.49 -4.24 -8.04
N GLY A 126 -5.78 -4.29 -7.72
CA GLY A 126 -6.84 -4.41 -8.73
C GLY A 126 -6.96 -3.16 -9.61
N PRO A 127 -7.56 -3.29 -10.81
CA PRO A 127 -7.59 -2.24 -11.84
C PRO A 127 -8.41 -0.99 -11.47
N ALA A 128 -9.14 -1.03 -10.35
CA ALA A 128 -9.88 0.14 -9.85
C ALA A 128 -8.94 1.23 -9.30
N TYR A 129 -7.74 0.86 -8.85
CA TYR A 129 -6.79 1.77 -8.24
C TYR A 129 -5.94 2.47 -9.31
N PHE A 130 -5.69 3.76 -9.11
CA PHE A 130 -4.63 4.48 -9.80
C PHE A 130 -3.28 3.78 -9.51
N PRO A 131 -2.37 3.67 -10.48
CA PRO A 131 -1.13 2.89 -10.37
C PRO A 131 -0.04 3.55 -9.50
N VAL A 132 -0.43 4.11 -8.35
CA VAL A 132 0.47 4.57 -7.29
C VAL A 132 -0.10 4.11 -5.97
N VAL A 133 0.73 3.46 -5.17
CA VAL A 133 0.36 2.98 -3.84
C VAL A 133 1.31 3.59 -2.82
N ALA A 134 0.77 4.10 -1.73
CA ALA A 134 1.53 4.57 -0.59
C ALA A 134 1.23 3.68 0.63
N ILE A 135 2.26 3.18 1.31
CA ILE A 135 2.12 2.38 2.53
C ILE A 135 2.84 3.02 3.70
N ILE A 136 2.10 3.32 4.76
CA ILE A 136 2.69 3.61 6.06
C ILE A 136 2.84 2.30 6.85
N SER A 137 4.06 2.01 7.30
CA SER A 137 4.34 0.87 8.18
C SER A 137 4.31 1.30 9.64
N LEU A 138 3.64 0.51 10.49
CA LEU A 138 3.47 0.77 11.92
C LEU A 138 3.82 -0.47 12.75
N ALA A 139 4.07 -0.23 14.04
CA ALA A 139 4.27 -1.20 15.12
C ALA A 139 5.53 -2.07 15.02
N SER A 140 5.78 -2.77 13.91
CA SER A 140 6.94 -3.65 13.77
C SER A 140 7.58 -3.57 12.38
N PRO A 141 8.90 -3.83 12.29
CA PRO A 141 9.56 -3.97 11.00
C PRO A 141 8.97 -5.10 10.16
N VAL A 142 9.16 -5.02 8.85
CA VAL A 142 8.78 -6.09 7.90
C VAL A 142 9.73 -6.12 6.71
N VAL A 143 10.05 -7.31 6.22
CA VAL A 143 10.63 -7.46 4.88
C VAL A 143 9.51 -7.65 3.88
N ILE A 144 9.52 -6.85 2.82
CA ILE A 144 8.65 -7.00 1.64
C ILE A 144 9.54 -7.36 0.46
N ASP A 145 9.19 -8.41 -0.26
CA ASP A 145 9.84 -8.75 -1.52
C ASP A 145 9.06 -8.09 -2.68
N PHE A 146 9.79 -7.65 -3.68
CA PHE A 146 9.23 -7.11 -4.92
C PHE A 146 9.77 -7.90 -6.09
N THR A 147 8.90 -8.21 -7.03
CA THR A 147 9.27 -8.84 -8.29
C THR A 147 8.76 -7.94 -9.43
N PRO A 148 9.63 -7.56 -10.38
CA PRO A 148 9.24 -6.69 -11.47
C PRO A 148 8.09 -7.24 -12.29
N HIS A 149 7.15 -6.37 -12.65
CA HIS A 149 6.08 -6.72 -13.56
C HIS A 149 6.63 -6.98 -14.98
N GLN A 150 6.07 -7.96 -15.71
CA GLN A 150 6.51 -8.28 -17.09
C GLN A 150 6.48 -7.08 -18.04
N ARG A 151 5.58 -6.10 -17.81
CA ARG A 151 5.53 -4.85 -18.58
C ARG A 151 6.80 -4.01 -18.47
N LEU A 152 7.51 -4.07 -17.34
CA LEU A 152 8.82 -3.42 -17.21
C LEU A 152 9.96 -4.20 -17.90
N LYS A 153 9.75 -5.49 -18.21
CA LYS A 153 10.73 -6.27 -18.96
C LYS A 153 10.66 -6.02 -20.47
N GLY A 154 9.61 -5.36 -20.96
CA GLY A 154 9.25 -5.29 -22.37
C GLY A 154 9.52 -3.97 -23.09
N GLU A 155 10.16 -2.98 -22.45
CA GLU A 155 10.66 -1.79 -23.18
C GLU A 155 12.01 -2.09 -23.86
N ASP A 156 12.13 -3.26 -24.49
CA ASP A 156 13.10 -3.47 -25.56
C ASP A 156 12.48 -2.92 -26.84
N PHE A 157 12.94 -1.74 -27.24
CA PHE A 157 12.63 -1.04 -28.47
C PHE A 157 12.63 -1.98 -29.68
N THR A 158 11.45 -2.47 -30.07
CA THR A 158 11.25 -3.07 -31.38
C THR A 158 10.15 -2.26 -32.07
N ASP A 159 10.60 -1.40 -32.99
CA ASP A 159 9.82 -0.53 -33.87
C ASP A 159 8.72 -1.34 -34.59
N PRO A 160 7.43 -1.15 -34.26
CA PRO A 160 6.35 -1.85 -34.93
C PRO A 160 5.99 -1.08 -36.20
N GLN A 161 6.81 -1.24 -37.23
CA GLN A 161 6.37 -1.05 -38.60
C GLN A 161 5.49 -2.22 -39.02
N ASN A 162 4.42 -1.87 -39.72
CA ASN A 162 3.51 -2.72 -40.50
C ASN A 162 2.32 -3.38 -39.77
N ALA A 163 1.19 -2.69 -39.93
CA ALA A 163 0.10 -3.12 -40.81
C ALA A 163 -1.22 -3.52 -40.13
N HIS A 164 -2.13 -2.54 -40.16
CA HIS A 164 -3.48 -2.62 -40.71
C HIS A 164 -4.53 -3.54 -40.08
N SER A 165 -5.52 -2.86 -39.49
CA SER A 165 -6.99 -3.07 -39.57
C SER A 165 -7.49 -4.51 -39.35
N GLY A 166 -8.26 -4.82 -38.32
CA GLY A 166 -9.37 -4.04 -37.77
C GLY A 166 -10.66 -4.82 -38.04
N GLU A 167 -11.31 -5.26 -36.97
CA GLU A 167 -12.76 -5.47 -36.79
C GLU A 167 -13.10 -6.70 -35.91
N SER A 168 -13.68 -6.37 -34.74
CA SER A 168 -14.87 -6.97 -34.14
C SER A 168 -14.90 -8.47 -33.81
N GLN A 169 -14.92 -8.81 -32.51
CA GLN A 169 -16.17 -9.08 -31.79
C GLN A 169 -15.93 -9.31 -30.29
N ALA A 170 -16.70 -8.60 -29.47
CA ALA A 170 -16.76 -8.77 -28.03
C ALA A 170 -17.40 -10.10 -27.64
N THR A 171 -16.69 -10.93 -26.87
CA THR A 171 -17.30 -11.97 -26.04
C THR A 171 -16.61 -11.97 -24.67
N THR A 172 -17.36 -11.52 -23.68
CA THR A 172 -17.04 -11.57 -22.25
C THR A 172 -17.10 -13.02 -21.78
N THR A 173 -16.00 -13.56 -21.26
CA THR A 173 -16.05 -14.70 -20.33
C THR A 173 -14.93 -14.52 -19.33
N GLU A 174 -15.34 -14.31 -18.08
CA GLU A 174 -14.50 -14.20 -16.90
C GLU A 174 -13.77 -15.53 -16.68
N SER A 175 -12.57 -15.66 -17.24
CA SER A 175 -11.70 -16.79 -16.94
C SER A 175 -10.93 -16.49 -15.67
N ASN A 176 -11.39 -17.13 -14.59
CA ASN A 176 -10.74 -17.18 -13.30
C ASN A 176 -9.42 -17.97 -13.47
N GLY A 177 -8.36 -17.26 -13.86
CA GLY A 177 -7.05 -17.82 -14.17
C GLY A 177 -6.37 -18.41 -12.93
N SER A 178 -6.78 -19.62 -12.56
CA SER A 178 -6.01 -20.54 -11.73
C SER A 178 -4.86 -21.09 -12.58
N HIS A 179 -3.84 -20.28 -12.80
CA HIS A 179 -2.62 -20.75 -13.46
C HIS A 179 -1.78 -21.50 -12.42
N ASN A 180 -1.77 -22.83 -12.53
CA ASN A 180 -0.84 -23.70 -11.81
C ASN A 180 0.58 -23.26 -12.13
N LEU A 181 1.23 -22.61 -11.16
CA LEU A 181 2.67 -22.36 -11.16
C LEU A 181 3.33 -23.47 -10.34
N GLU A 182 3.44 -24.65 -10.95
CA GLU A 182 4.42 -25.66 -10.57
C GLU A 182 5.71 -25.31 -11.31
N GLY A 183 6.74 -24.86 -10.59
CA GLY A 183 8.03 -24.53 -11.21
C GLY A 183 8.92 -23.73 -10.25
N ALA A 184 10.04 -24.34 -9.90
CA ALA A 184 11.04 -23.93 -8.92
C ALA A 184 11.39 -22.42 -8.88
N ASN A 185 11.65 -21.95 -7.65
CA ASN A 185 12.11 -20.61 -7.27
C ASN A 185 13.43 -20.19 -7.95
N GLU A 186 13.42 -19.85 -9.23
CA GLU A 186 14.42 -18.94 -9.75
C GLU A 186 13.99 -17.52 -9.36
N THR A 187 14.58 -17.00 -8.27
CA THR A 187 14.47 -15.59 -7.93
C THR A 187 15.00 -14.79 -9.11
N ASP A 188 14.08 -14.21 -9.88
CA ASP A 188 14.36 -13.24 -10.94
C ASP A 188 15.42 -12.25 -10.44
N PRO A 189 16.56 -12.08 -11.14
CA PRO A 189 17.68 -11.25 -10.68
C PRO A 189 17.30 -9.78 -10.41
N ALA A 190 16.15 -9.32 -10.93
CA ALA A 190 15.62 -7.99 -10.65
C ALA A 190 14.64 -7.93 -9.46
N SER A 191 14.38 -9.06 -8.78
CA SER A 191 13.65 -9.07 -7.52
C SER A 191 14.48 -8.43 -6.41
N SER A 192 13.83 -7.66 -5.53
CA SER A 192 14.49 -6.99 -4.43
C SER A 192 13.70 -7.09 -3.15
N SER A 193 14.37 -7.34 -2.04
CA SER A 193 13.78 -7.33 -0.69
C SER A 193 14.05 -5.99 -0.02
N LEU A 194 13.03 -5.42 0.61
CA LEU A 194 13.12 -4.16 1.34
C LEU A 194 12.66 -4.33 2.78
N LEU A 195 13.51 -3.96 3.74
CA LEU A 195 13.15 -3.86 5.15
C LEU A 195 12.47 -2.51 5.41
N LEU A 196 11.17 -2.55 5.70
CA LEU A 196 10.41 -1.38 6.14
C LEU A 196 10.44 -1.30 7.66
N MET A 197 10.90 -0.17 8.18
CA MET A 197 10.83 0.13 9.61
C MET A 197 9.45 0.70 9.99
N PRO A 198 9.03 0.61 11.26
CA PRO A 198 7.91 1.40 11.74
C PRO A 198 8.11 2.88 11.44
N CYS A 199 7.01 3.62 11.31
CA CYS A 199 7.00 5.04 10.99
C CYS A 199 7.53 5.39 9.58
N SER A 200 7.81 4.41 8.72
CA SER A 200 8.25 4.64 7.34
C SER A 200 7.09 4.76 6.35
N LEU A 201 7.31 5.50 5.26
CA LEU A 201 6.48 5.48 4.06
C LEU A 201 7.19 4.71 2.93
N LEU A 202 6.46 3.83 2.27
CA LEU A 202 6.85 3.15 1.03
C LEU A 202 5.93 3.60 -0.09
N ILE A 203 6.48 3.95 -1.26
CA ILE A 203 5.71 4.26 -2.45
C ILE A 203 6.24 3.43 -3.62
N PHE A 204 5.35 2.93 -4.47
CA PHE A 204 5.72 2.28 -5.73
C PHE A 204 4.60 2.38 -6.76
N LYS A 205 4.95 2.08 -8.02
CA LYS A 205 4.02 2.06 -9.16
C LYS A 205 4.07 0.73 -9.89
N ASP A 206 2.90 0.21 -10.27
CA ASP A 206 2.71 -0.93 -11.19
C ASP A 206 3.46 -2.24 -10.87
N GLN A 207 3.92 -2.44 -9.63
CA GLN A 207 4.69 -3.64 -9.24
C GLN A 207 3.90 -4.66 -8.43
N ALA A 208 4.33 -5.92 -8.52
CA ALA A 208 3.84 -7.01 -7.70
C ALA A 208 4.64 -7.13 -6.40
N TYR A 209 3.93 -7.40 -5.31
CA TYR A 209 4.53 -7.82 -4.05
C TYR A 209 4.82 -9.30 -4.09
N THR A 210 5.93 -9.71 -3.52
CA THR A 210 6.21 -11.08 -3.12
C THR A 210 6.51 -11.10 -1.63
N GLY A 211 6.20 -12.23 -0.97
CA GLY A 211 6.86 -12.69 0.26
C GLY A 211 6.95 -11.78 1.49
N TYR A 212 6.80 -12.38 2.66
CA TYR A 212 7.10 -11.66 3.89
C TYR A 212 7.68 -12.59 4.93
N ARG A 213 8.69 -12.11 5.64
CA ARG A 213 9.13 -12.70 6.91
C ARG A 213 8.81 -11.73 8.04
N ARG A 214 8.01 -12.18 9.01
CA ARG A 214 7.55 -11.39 10.15
C ARG A 214 7.75 -12.15 11.44
N THR A 215 8.33 -11.49 12.44
CA THR A 215 8.54 -12.03 13.79
C THR A 215 7.58 -11.44 14.82
N ALA A 216 6.90 -10.33 14.50
CA ALA A 216 6.05 -9.57 15.42
C ALA A 216 4.75 -9.11 14.74
N ARG A 217 3.82 -8.57 15.55
CA ARG A 217 2.54 -8.00 15.07
C ARG A 217 2.81 -6.71 14.28
N ARG A 218 2.36 -6.68 13.04
CA ARG A 218 2.53 -5.55 12.11
C ARG A 218 1.19 -4.89 11.81
N VAL A 219 1.18 -3.56 11.74
CA VAL A 219 0.07 -2.78 11.21
C VAL A 219 0.56 -1.95 10.01
N SER A 220 -0.28 -1.74 9.00
CA SER A 220 0.03 -0.81 7.91
C SER A 220 -1.20 -0.14 7.33
N LEU A 221 -1.06 1.10 6.87
CA LEU A 221 -2.07 1.82 6.11
C LEU A 221 -1.66 1.79 4.64
N THR A 222 -2.43 1.12 3.79
CA THR A 222 -2.25 1.17 2.34
C THR A 222 -3.21 2.20 1.75
N CYS A 223 -2.65 3.34 1.38
CA CYS A 223 -3.32 4.52 0.87
C CYS A 223 -3.34 4.50 -0.67
N ARG A 224 -4.54 4.57 -1.26
CA ARG A 224 -4.76 4.43 -2.71
C ARG A 224 -5.80 5.41 -3.20
N LEU A 225 -5.68 5.77 -4.47
CA LEU A 225 -6.69 6.53 -5.19
C LEU A 225 -7.52 5.58 -6.05
N VAL A 226 -8.84 5.61 -5.90
CA VAL A 226 -9.79 4.97 -6.83
C VAL A 226 -10.30 6.04 -7.80
N LEU A 227 -10.11 5.83 -9.10
CA LEU A 227 -10.46 6.83 -10.13
C LEU A 227 -11.96 6.90 -10.40
N LYS A 228 -12.62 5.75 -10.53
CA LYS A 228 -14.05 5.66 -10.79
C LYS A 228 -14.82 5.74 -9.47
N VAL A 229 -15.51 6.85 -9.24
CA VAL A 229 -16.31 7.08 -8.01
C VAL A 229 -17.79 7.20 -8.38
N HIS A 230 -18.64 6.36 -7.79
CA HIS A 230 -20.08 6.39 -8.00
C HIS A 230 -20.78 7.22 -6.93
N LYS A 231 -21.41 8.32 -7.36
CA LYS A 231 -22.42 9.02 -6.56
C LYS A 231 -23.78 8.42 -6.90
N LYS A 232 -24.51 7.91 -5.89
CA LYS A 232 -25.89 7.37 -5.90
C LYS A 232 -26.00 5.85 -5.76
N LEU A 233 -26.33 5.39 -4.55
CA LEU A 233 -27.05 4.15 -4.31
C LEU A 233 -28.35 4.47 -3.54
N PHE A 234 -29.14 5.40 -4.07
CA PHE A 234 -30.53 5.58 -3.66
C PHE A 234 -31.37 5.58 -4.94
N LYS A 235 -31.88 4.40 -5.31
CA LYS A 235 -33.19 4.34 -5.94
C LYS A 235 -34.15 4.03 -4.79
N MET A 236 -35.04 4.98 -4.50
CA MET A 236 -36.26 4.73 -3.72
C MET A 236 -37.06 3.61 -4.35
#